data_AF-A0A0V1LWR5-F1
#
_entry.id   AF-A0A0V1LWR5-F1
#
_cell.length_a   1.000
_cell.length_b   1.000
_cell.length_c   1.000
_cell.angle_alpha   90.00
_cell.angle_beta   90.00
_cell.angle_gamma   90.00
#
_symmetry.space_group_name_H-M   'P 1'
#
loop_
_entity.id
_entity.type
_entity.pdbx_description
1 polymer ?
#
loop_
_entity_poly.entity_id
_entity_poly.type
_entity_poly.pdbx_seq_one_letter_code
_entity_poly.pdbx_strand_id
1 'polypeptide(L)' 'MNDANVELTATSKSSAEIWQKLTAVYEQSSGQRVDRLMEEFFKCAKAETEDMARFE' A
#
# COMPACT_ATOMS: atom_id res chain seq x y z
N MET A 1 3.03 8.84 -13.23
CA MET A 1 3.68 8.72 -11.91
C MET A 1 3.82 10.14 -11.38
N ASN A 2 3.25 10.48 -10.22
CA ASN A 2 3.24 11.86 -9.72
C ASN A 2 4.69 12.32 -9.50
N ASP A 3 5.08 13.50 -9.99
CA ASP A 3 6.48 13.97 -9.98
C ASP A 3 7.12 13.95 -8.59
N ALA A 4 6.30 14.14 -7.55
CA ALA A 4 6.68 14.00 -6.15
C ALA A 4 7.24 12.61 -5.78
N ASN A 5 6.68 11.53 -6.34
CA ASN A 5 7.13 10.16 -6.06
C ASN A 5 8.48 9.87 -6.74
N VAL A 6 8.74 10.50 -7.88
CA VAL A 6 10.02 10.39 -8.61
C VAL A 6 11.13 11.09 -7.83
N GLU A 7 10.87 12.30 -7.34
CA GLU A 7 11.82 13.07 -6.53
C GLU A 7 12.12 12.41 -5.18
N LEU A 8 11.10 11.84 -4.51
CA LEU A 8 11.30 11.08 -3.27
C LEU A 8 12.19 9.85 -3.48
N THR A 9 12.08 9.20 -4.63
CA THR A 9 12.95 8.06 -4.99
C THR A 9 14.37 8.53 -5.26
N ALA A 10 14.55 9.66 -5.95
CA ALA A 10 15.85 10.21 -6.31
C ALA A 10 16.66 10.75 -5.12
N THR A 11 15.98 11.23 -4.06
CA THR A 11 16.62 11.83 -2.87
C THR A 11 16.89 10.84 -1.74
N SER A 12 16.42 9.60 -1.86
CA SER A 12 16.52 8.59 -0.80
C SER A 12 17.74 7.70 -0.97
N LYS A 13 18.38 7.34 0.14
CA LYS A 13 19.64 6.58 0.15
C LYS A 13 19.45 5.07 0.33
N SER A 14 18.21 4.65 0.61
CA SER A 14 17.87 3.25 0.80
C SER A 14 16.42 2.95 0.42
N SER A 15 16.13 1.70 0.08
CA SER A 15 14.76 1.23 -0.18
C SER A 15 13.83 1.40 1.03
N ALA A 16 14.38 1.26 2.24
CA ALA A 16 13.62 1.48 3.48
C ALA A 16 13.16 2.94 3.59
N GLU A 17 14.02 3.90 3.28
CA GLU A 17 13.70 5.32 3.30
C GLU A 17 12.65 5.69 2.24
N ILE A 18 12.75 5.12 1.03
CA ILE A 18 11.74 5.28 -0.02
C ILE A 18 10.38 4.77 0.47
N TRP A 19 10.35 3.57 1.04
CA TRP A 19 9.12 2.97 1.55
C TRP A 19 8.47 3.81 2.66
N GLN A 20 9.26 4.29 3.61
CA GLN A 20 8.78 5.17 4.68
C GLN A 20 8.17 6.47 4.13
N LYS A 21 8.85 7.11 3.17
CA LYS A 21 8.38 8.35 2.53
C LYS A 21 7.09 8.15 1.75
N LEU A 22 7.00 7.10 0.95
CA LEU A 22 5.78 6.77 0.19
C LEU A 22 4.61 6.46 1.13
N THR A 23 4.87 5.71 2.20
CA THR A 23 3.88 5.41 3.24
C THR A 23 3.37 6.71 3.86
N ALA A 24 4.26 7.61 4.28
CA ALA A 24 3.88 8.89 4.89
C ALA A 24 3.02 9.76 3.96
N VAL A 25 3.39 9.86 2.66
CA VAL A 25 2.59 10.59 1.66
C VAL A 25 1.20 9.99 1.49
N TYR A 26 1.12 8.67 1.42
CA TYR A 26 -0.17 7.97 1.33
C TYR A 26 -1.03 8.23 2.57
N GLU A 27 -0.47 8.08 3.77
CA GLU A 27 -1.22 8.27 5.02
C GLU A 27 -1.71 9.70 5.18
N GLN A 28 -0.90 10.69 4.80
CA GLN A 28 -1.27 12.10 4.84
C GLN A 28 -2.38 12.44 3.84
N SER A 29 -2.30 11.93 2.60
CA SER A 29 -3.24 12.27 1.53
C SER A 29 -4.56 11.50 1.62
N SER A 30 -4.53 10.26 2.08
CA SER A 30 -5.72 9.40 2.20
C SER A 30 -6.42 9.51 3.56
N GLY A 31 -5.73 10.01 4.60
CA GLY A 31 -6.20 9.99 5.99
C GLY A 31 -6.25 8.59 6.61
N GLN A 32 -5.74 7.57 5.91
CA GLN A 32 -5.78 6.18 6.33
C GLN A 32 -4.38 5.70 6.71
N ARG A 33 -4.29 4.85 7.73
CA ARG A 33 -3.02 4.27 8.18
C ARG A 33 -2.77 2.94 7.49
N VAL A 34 -1.56 2.74 6.95
CA VAL A 34 -1.24 1.55 6.12
C VAL A 34 -1.25 0.27 6.95
N ASP A 35 -0.80 0.33 8.20
CA ASP A 35 -0.83 -0.81 9.12
C ASP A 35 -2.25 -1.32 9.37
N ARG A 36 -3.20 -0.42 9.61
CA ARG A 36 -4.62 -0.76 9.79
C ARG A 36 -5.24 -1.32 8.52
N LEU A 37 -4.91 -0.77 7.36
CA LEU A 37 -5.37 -1.30 6.08
C LEU A 37 -4.88 -2.73 5.83
N MET A 38 -3.61 -3.00 6.13
CA MET A 38 -3.05 -4.35 6.02
C MET A 38 -3.70 -5.31 7.02
N GLU A 39 -3.95 -4.85 8.25
CA GLU A 39 -4.65 -5.64 9.26
C GLU A 39 -6.06 -6.03 8.79
N GLU A 40 -6.85 -5.08 8.28
CA GLU A 40 -8.19 -5.35 7.75
C GLU A 40 -8.15 -6.24 6.51
N PHE A 41 -7.16 -6.05 5.62
CA PHE A 41 -6.96 -6.92 4.46
C PHE A 41 -6.70 -8.38 4.87
N PHE A 42 -5.90 -8.63 5.90
CA PHE A 42 -5.65 -9.99 6.39
C PHE A 42 -6.82 -10.57 7.21
N LYS A 43 -7.68 -9.72 7.77
CA LYS A 43 -8.94 -10.15 8.40
C LYS A 43 -10.02 -10.52 7.39
N CYS A 44 -9.92 -10.07 6.15
CA CYS A 44 -10.86 -10.44 5.09
C CYS A 44 -10.81 -11.95 4.86
N ALA A 45 -11.79 -12.66 5.44
CA ALA A 45 -12.02 -14.06 5.14
C ALA A 45 -12.73 -14.17 3.79
N LYS A 46 -12.30 -15.14 2.98
CA LYS A 46 -13.00 -15.49 1.75
C LYS A 46 -14.44 -15.85 2.09
N ALA A 47 -15.42 -15.14 1.52
CA ALA A 47 -16.81 -15.52 1.73
C ALA A 47 -17.08 -16.87 1.05
N GLU A 48 -17.91 -17.71 1.64
CA GLU A 48 -18.29 -19.00 1.02
C GLU A 48 -18.96 -18.82 -0.36
N THR A 49 -19.53 -17.63 -0.59
CA THR A 49 -20.16 -17.21 -1.84
C THR A 49 -19.21 -16.58 -2.85
N GLU A 50 -17.94 -16.36 -2.49
CA GLU A 50 -16.93 -15.87 -3.44
C GLU A 50 -16.49 -17.01 -4.35
N ASP A 51 -17.08 -17.00 -5.55
CA ASP A 51 -16.74 -17.92 -6.63
C ASP A 51 -15.42 -17.44 -7.28
N MET A 52 -14.29 -17.95 -6.78
CA MET A 52 -13.01 -17.73 -7.43
C MET A 52 -13.00 -18.53 -8.73
N ALA A 53 -13.08 -17.83 -9.86
CA ALA A 53 -13.01 -18.43 -11.19
C ALA A 53 -11.84 -19.43 -11.23
N ARG A 54 -12.17 -20.72 -11.33
CA ARG A 54 -11.19 -21.78 -11.52
C ARG A 54 -10.78 -21.71 -12.99
N PHE A 55 -9.55 -21.29 -13.25
CA PHE A 55 -8.95 -21.49 -14.55
C PHE A 55 -8.57 -22.98 -14.65
N GLU A 56 -9.29 -23.72 -15.50
CA GLU A 56 -8.94 -25.07 -15.95
C GLU A 56 -7.84 -25.03 -17.01
#